data_AF-A0A7L4TM09-F1
#
_entry.id   AF-A0A7L4TM09-F1
#
_cell.length_a   1.000
_cell.length_b   1.000
_cell.length_c   1.000
_cell.angle_alpha   90.00
_cell.angle_beta   90.00
_cell.angle_gamma   90.00
#
_symmetry.space_group_name_H-M   'P 1'
#
loop_
_entity.id
_entity.type
_entity.pdbx_description
1 polymer ?
#
loop_
_entity_poly.entity_id
_entity_poly.type
_entity_poly.pdbx_seq_one_letter_code
_entity_poly.pdbx_strand_id
1 'polypeptide(L)'
;MNSWNLRNFRNDLSIFVELIKNNNVTGDFSNLDDLLLVIDNKECIEYNLENIIFHIKGMIKGTVPNDLNYCEIHLNHMLMCKDNLDIVQDPLYRYIFDMSISLFKNEQATKKAYYSSWHHDRHLDTQNVKYTHPTYHFQFGGKKFELIDEEMSVLSCPRIPHPPMDIFLGFHFVLSNYFDNKRFPFVNALLQDEDYKKIIIRAQDRLWTPYFKAFDAGNTHQDFTFNKLFPLYIS
;
A
#
# COMPACT_ATOMS: atom_id res chain seq x y z
N MET A 1 13.20 0.01 17.15
CA MET A 1 13.36 1.44 16.81
C MET A 1 14.41 1.67 15.73
N ASN A 2 15.53 0.95 15.67
CA ASN A 2 16.53 1.10 14.59
C ASN A 2 15.96 0.96 13.17
N SER A 3 14.85 0.23 13.00
CA SER A 3 14.16 0.05 11.73
C SER A 3 13.54 1.35 11.18
N TRP A 4 13.27 2.35 12.04
CA TRP A 4 12.73 3.67 11.70
C TRP A 4 13.82 4.74 11.51
N ASN A 5 15.09 4.35 11.43
CA ASN A 5 16.18 5.28 11.19
C ASN A 5 16.06 5.93 9.79
N LEU A 6 15.97 7.26 9.76
CA LEU A 6 15.78 8.03 8.53
C LEU A 6 16.88 7.81 7.49
N ARG A 7 18.14 7.75 7.92
CA ARG A 7 19.27 7.49 7.02
C ARG A 7 19.19 6.10 6.37
N ASN A 8 18.80 5.08 7.14
CA ASN A 8 18.58 3.74 6.59
C ASN A 8 17.40 3.74 5.61
N PHE A 9 16.29 4.40 5.95
CA PHE A 9 15.14 4.53 5.04
C PHE A 9 15.52 5.24 3.73
N ARG A 10 16.28 6.34 3.80
CA ARG A 10 16.75 7.06 2.61
C ARG A 10 17.71 6.23 1.76
N ASN A 11 18.60 5.46 2.38
CA ASN A 11 19.47 4.52 1.66
C ASN A 11 18.65 3.44 0.96
N ASP A 12 17.66 2.86 1.66
CA ASP A 12 16.73 1.89 1.09
C ASP A 12 15.99 2.49 -0.10
N LEU A 13 15.47 3.72 0.04
CA LEU A 13 14.77 4.43 -1.03
C LEU A 13 15.68 4.66 -2.25
N SER A 14 16.95 5.01 -2.03
CA SER A 14 17.92 5.25 -3.11
C SER A 14 18.16 3.98 -3.92
N ILE A 15 18.44 2.87 -3.22
CA ILE A 15 18.65 1.56 -3.85
C ILE A 15 17.36 1.11 -4.55
N PHE A 16 16.21 1.31 -3.92
CA PHE A 16 14.92 0.94 -4.47
C PHE A 16 14.61 1.65 -5.79
N VAL A 17 14.86 2.97 -5.86
CA VAL A 17 14.69 3.76 -7.08
C VAL A 17 15.64 3.29 -8.18
N GLU A 18 16.89 2.97 -7.86
CA GLU A 18 17.84 2.38 -8.82
C GLU A 18 17.37 1.02 -9.33
N LEU A 19 16.86 0.16 -8.45
CA LEU A 19 16.32 -1.16 -8.81
C LEU A 19 15.13 -1.02 -9.77
N ILE A 20 14.21 -0.08 -9.52
CA ILE A 20 13.08 0.22 -10.42
C ILE A 20 13.57 0.61 -11.82
N LYS A 21 14.55 1.53 -11.88
CA LYS A 21 15.13 2.02 -13.14
C LYS A 21 15.87 0.93 -13.90
N ASN A 22 16.75 0.20 -13.22
CA ASN A 22 17.58 -0.85 -13.82
C ASN A 22 16.75 -2.02 -14.36
N ASN A 23 15.62 -2.32 -13.72
CA ASN A 23 14.69 -3.37 -14.16
C ASN A 23 13.66 -2.88 -15.18
N ASN A 24 13.69 -1.60 -15.57
CA ASN A 24 12.71 -0.97 -16.48
C ASN A 24 11.26 -1.25 -16.05
N VAL A 25 10.96 -1.10 -14.76
CA VAL A 25 9.60 -1.26 -14.25
C VAL A 25 8.67 -0.28 -14.98
N THR A 26 7.54 -0.78 -15.45
CA THR A 26 6.62 0.00 -16.28
C THR A 26 5.71 0.88 -15.41
N GLY A 27 5.91 2.19 -15.48
CA GLY A 27 5.15 3.16 -14.69
C GLY A 27 5.75 4.57 -14.72
N ASP A 28 5.16 5.46 -13.93
CA ASP A 28 5.74 6.75 -13.55
C ASP A 28 6.04 6.73 -12.05
N PHE A 29 7.33 6.84 -11.73
CA PHE A 29 7.86 6.79 -10.37
C PHE A 29 8.68 8.04 -10.03
N SER A 30 8.52 9.12 -10.81
CA SER A 30 9.27 10.37 -10.64
C SER A 30 9.12 10.97 -9.23
N ASN A 31 7.96 10.80 -8.59
CA ASN A 31 7.74 11.24 -7.21
C ASN A 31 8.66 10.54 -6.19
N LEU A 32 9.21 9.36 -6.48
CA LEU A 32 10.19 8.71 -5.61
C LEU A 32 11.56 9.40 -5.70
N ASP A 33 11.93 9.88 -6.88
CA ASP A 33 13.12 10.71 -7.06
C ASP A 33 12.96 12.04 -6.32
N ASP A 34 11.79 12.69 -6.43
CA ASP A 34 11.49 13.91 -5.69
C ASP A 34 11.55 13.70 -4.17
N LEU A 35 11.04 12.56 -3.69
CA LEU A 35 11.13 12.20 -2.27
C LEU A 35 12.58 12.06 -1.81
N LEU A 36 13.46 11.44 -2.61
CA LEU A 36 14.88 11.32 -2.29
C LEU A 36 15.57 12.67 -2.09
N LEU A 37 15.14 13.70 -2.83
CA LEU A 37 15.71 15.04 -2.73
C LEU A 37 15.32 15.76 -1.43
N VAL A 38 14.15 15.43 -0.86
CA VAL A 38 13.59 16.18 0.27
C VAL A 38 13.64 15.43 1.60
N ILE A 39 13.74 14.09 1.58
CA ILE A 39 13.64 13.26 2.79
C ILE A 39 14.79 13.52 3.78
N ASP A 40 15.98 13.89 3.30
CA ASP A 40 17.14 14.21 4.15
C ASP A 40 16.94 15.50 4.97
N ASN A 41 15.96 16.34 4.61
CA ASN A 41 15.61 17.56 5.33
C ASN A 41 14.55 17.33 6.43
N LYS A 42 14.13 16.08 6.64
CA LYS A 42 13.12 15.72 7.63
C LYS A 42 13.77 15.28 8.95
N GLU A 43 13.04 15.43 10.05
CA GLU A 43 13.48 14.95 11.37
C GLU A 43 13.10 13.48 11.58
N CYS A 44 11.99 13.04 11.00
CA CYS A 44 11.48 11.68 11.04
C CYS A 44 11.06 11.22 9.63
N ILE A 45 10.68 9.94 9.49
CA ILE A 45 10.19 9.41 8.21
C ILE A 45 8.77 9.94 7.99
N GLU A 46 8.64 10.89 7.07
CA GLU A 46 7.38 11.42 6.62
C GLU A 46 7.40 11.74 5.12
N TYR A 47 6.28 11.46 4.45
CA TYR A 47 6.07 11.80 3.04
C TYR A 47 4.59 11.82 2.67
N ASN A 48 4.31 12.52 1.59
CA ASN A 48 3.04 12.45 0.86
C ASN A 48 3.37 12.26 -0.62
N LEU A 49 3.14 11.05 -1.13
CA LEU A 49 3.38 10.68 -2.52
C LEU A 49 2.03 10.64 -3.22
N GLU A 50 1.90 11.39 -4.32
CA GLU A 50 0.67 11.46 -5.10
C GLU A 50 0.92 10.95 -6.51
N ASN A 51 -0.01 10.16 -7.02
CA ASN A 51 -0.01 9.60 -8.37
C ASN A 51 1.28 8.84 -8.73
N ILE A 52 1.71 7.90 -7.89
CA ILE A 52 2.66 6.88 -8.35
C ILE A 52 1.89 5.94 -9.28
N ILE A 53 2.30 5.86 -10.55
CA ILE A 53 1.53 5.16 -11.58
C ILE A 53 2.25 3.88 -11.99
N PHE A 54 1.56 2.75 -11.95
CA PHE A 54 2.01 1.52 -12.59
C PHE A 54 1.27 1.33 -13.90
N HIS A 55 2.00 1.07 -14.98
CA HIS A 55 1.43 0.75 -16.28
C HIS A 55 1.52 -0.75 -16.53
N ILE A 56 0.37 -1.41 -16.66
CA ILE A 56 0.29 -2.86 -16.88
C ILE A 56 -0.36 -3.09 -18.24
N LYS A 57 0.46 -3.55 -19.19
CA LYS A 57 -0.03 -3.89 -20.54
C LYS A 57 -0.62 -5.30 -20.51
N GLY A 58 -1.86 -5.40 -20.97
CA GLY A 58 -2.67 -6.59 -21.18
C GLY A 58 -3.58 -7.00 -20.03
N MET A 59 -4.41 -8.01 -20.31
CA MET A 59 -5.51 -8.40 -19.44
C MET A 59 -5.04 -8.92 -18.07
N ILE A 60 -5.67 -8.39 -17.02
CA ILE A 60 -5.57 -8.92 -15.66
C ILE A 60 -6.59 -10.05 -15.50
N LYS A 61 -6.16 -11.17 -14.92
CA LYS A 61 -7.02 -12.35 -14.76
C LYS A 61 -8.21 -12.03 -13.85
N GLY A 62 -9.41 -12.42 -14.30
CA GLY A 62 -10.65 -12.18 -13.54
C GLY A 62 -11.29 -10.82 -13.80
N THR A 63 -10.70 -9.97 -14.66
CA THR A 63 -11.32 -8.72 -15.08
C THR A 63 -12.56 -8.95 -15.93
N VAL A 64 -13.62 -8.19 -15.63
CA VAL A 64 -14.86 -8.13 -16.41
C VAL A 64 -15.19 -6.66 -16.68
N PRO A 65 -15.43 -6.24 -17.94
CA PRO A 65 -15.34 -7.03 -19.18
C PRO A 65 -13.93 -7.57 -19.49
N ASN A 66 -13.84 -8.68 -20.21
CA ASN A 66 -12.58 -9.38 -20.47
C ASN A 66 -11.79 -8.83 -21.70
N ASP A 67 -12.24 -7.72 -22.30
CA ASP A 67 -11.57 -7.07 -23.42
C ASP A 67 -10.67 -5.89 -22.99
N LEU A 68 -10.46 -5.71 -21.68
CA LEU A 68 -9.62 -4.66 -21.09
C LEU A 68 -8.15 -5.12 -21.03
N ASN A 69 -7.32 -4.58 -21.93
CA ASN A 69 -5.92 -4.97 -22.11
C ASN A 69 -4.91 -3.87 -21.74
N TYR A 70 -5.31 -2.91 -20.94
CA TYR A 70 -4.40 -1.94 -20.35
C TYR A 70 -4.92 -1.51 -18.99
N CYS A 71 -4.05 -1.49 -17.99
CA CYS A 71 -4.39 -1.12 -16.62
C CYS A 71 -3.39 -0.09 -16.11
N GLU A 72 -3.92 0.94 -15.47
CA GLU A 72 -3.15 1.91 -14.70
C GLU A 72 -3.53 1.79 -13.24
N ILE A 73 -2.53 1.61 -12.39
CA ILE A 73 -2.71 1.64 -10.93
C ILE A 73 -2.06 2.91 -10.42
N HIS A 74 -2.89 3.81 -9.93
CA HIS A 74 -2.49 5.08 -9.34
C HIS A 74 -2.48 4.92 -7.82
N LEU A 75 -1.31 5.11 -7.22
CA LEU A 75 -1.10 5.02 -5.78
C LEU A 75 -0.88 6.41 -5.19
N ASN A 76 -1.74 6.79 -4.25
CA ASN A 76 -1.53 7.93 -3.36
C ASN A 76 -1.19 7.41 -1.97
N HIS A 77 -0.09 7.85 -1.40
CA HIS A 77 0.40 7.32 -0.15
C HIS A 77 0.99 8.40 0.75
N MET A 78 0.35 8.62 1.89
CA MET A 78 0.84 9.46 2.97
C MET A 78 1.24 8.59 4.16
N LEU A 79 2.44 8.82 4.67
CA LEU A 79 2.92 8.19 5.89
C LEU A 79 3.66 9.25 6.71
N MET A 80 3.31 9.37 7.98
CA MET A 80 4.02 10.23 8.92
C MET A 80 4.25 9.48 10.21
N CYS A 81 5.50 9.41 10.66
CA CYS A 81 5.84 8.87 11.97
C CYS A 81 5.50 9.86 13.09
N LYS A 82 5.35 9.36 14.32
CA LYS A 82 5.39 10.19 15.52
C LYS A 82 6.83 10.66 15.78
N ASP A 83 6.97 11.87 16.33
CA ASP A 83 8.28 12.44 16.68
C ASP A 83 9.01 11.61 17.74
N ASN A 84 8.26 11.10 18.72
CA ASN A 84 8.77 10.25 19.79
C ASN A 84 8.29 8.81 19.60
N LEU A 85 9.16 7.96 19.05
CA LEU A 85 8.87 6.55 18.84
C LEU A 85 9.00 5.76 20.15
N ASP A 86 7.99 4.95 20.46
CA ASP A 86 7.97 4.00 21.57
C ASP A 86 7.68 2.60 21.04
N ILE A 87 8.39 1.59 21.53
CA ILE A 87 8.25 0.20 21.09
C ILE A 87 6.91 -0.41 21.47
N VAL A 88 6.24 0.15 22.47
CA VAL A 88 4.90 -0.30 22.90
C VAL A 88 3.77 0.52 22.27
N GLN A 89 4.06 1.47 21.38
CA GLN A 89 3.05 2.31 20.73
C GLN A 89 3.14 2.24 19.21
N ASP A 90 2.01 2.50 18.56
CA ASP A 90 1.96 2.58 17.11
C ASP A 90 2.87 3.72 16.64
N PRO A 91 3.88 3.44 15.78
CA PRO A 91 4.84 4.44 15.34
C PRO A 91 4.22 5.49 14.41
N LEU A 92 3.06 5.21 13.81
CA LEU A 92 2.45 6.11 12.84
C LEU A 92 1.60 7.19 13.53
N TYR A 93 1.72 8.41 13.03
CA TYR A 93 0.84 9.54 13.35
C TYR A 93 -0.25 9.68 12.28
N ARG A 94 0.11 9.66 11.00
CA ARG A 94 -0.83 9.68 9.87
C ARG A 94 -0.50 8.60 8.86
N TYR A 95 -1.56 8.03 8.28
CA TYR A 95 -1.46 6.94 7.32
C TYR A 95 -2.64 6.99 6.36
N ILE A 96 -2.34 7.12 5.06
CA ILE A 96 -3.29 6.99 3.96
C ILE A 96 -2.59 6.19 2.88
N PHE A 97 -3.23 5.13 2.39
CA PHE A 97 -2.77 4.38 1.23
C PHE A 97 -3.99 4.13 0.35
N ASP A 98 -4.08 4.87 -0.74
CA ASP A 98 -5.21 4.84 -1.67
C ASP A 98 -4.74 4.36 -3.02
N MET A 99 -5.38 3.31 -3.52
CA MET A 99 -5.08 2.73 -4.82
C MET A 99 -6.30 2.90 -5.73
N SER A 100 -6.12 3.62 -6.83
CA SER A 100 -7.12 3.76 -7.89
C SER A 100 -6.67 2.98 -9.12
N ILE A 101 -7.54 2.12 -9.63
CA ILE A 101 -7.27 1.22 -10.74
C ILE A 101 -8.17 1.64 -11.90
N SER A 102 -7.54 1.97 -13.03
CA SER A 102 -8.21 2.35 -14.27
C SER A 102 -7.90 1.31 -15.34
N LEU A 103 -8.94 0.69 -15.89
CA LEU A 103 -8.84 -0.35 -16.90
C LEU A 103 -9.36 0.15 -18.25
N PHE A 104 -8.61 -0.12 -19.30
CA PHE A 104 -8.87 0.35 -20.66
C PHE A 104 -8.75 -0.81 -21.66
N LYS A 105 -9.40 -0.68 -22.82
CA LYS A 105 -9.25 -1.67 -23.90
C LYS A 105 -7.81 -1.76 -24.41
N ASN A 106 -7.12 -0.62 -24.48
CA ASN A 106 -5.71 -0.50 -24.85
C ASN A 106 -5.17 0.85 -24.37
N GLU A 107 -3.86 1.05 -24.52
CA GLU A 107 -3.12 2.24 -24.09
C GLU A 107 -3.61 3.53 -24.77
N GLN A 108 -4.14 3.46 -26.00
CA GLN A 108 -4.63 4.62 -26.74
C GLN A 108 -6.09 5.00 -26.38
N ALA A 109 -6.83 4.10 -25.73
CA ALA A 109 -8.25 4.24 -25.43
C ALA A 109 -8.51 4.98 -24.10
N THR A 110 -7.92 6.16 -23.91
CA THR A 110 -7.93 6.89 -22.62
C THR A 110 -9.27 7.56 -22.25
N LYS A 111 -10.26 7.55 -23.14
CA LYS A 111 -11.53 8.30 -22.97
C LYS A 111 -12.60 7.62 -22.11
N LYS A 112 -12.52 6.30 -21.92
CA LYS A 112 -13.47 5.53 -21.09
C LYS A 112 -12.73 4.43 -20.35
N ALA A 113 -12.50 4.64 -19.06
CA ALA A 113 -11.93 3.63 -18.17
C ALA A 113 -13.04 2.95 -17.35
N TYR A 114 -12.78 1.71 -16.96
CA TYR A 114 -13.48 1.04 -15.87
C TYR A 114 -12.67 1.26 -14.60
N TYR A 115 -13.35 1.64 -13.52
CA TYR A 115 -12.68 2.06 -12.29
C TYR A 115 -12.89 1.05 -11.16
N SER A 116 -11.89 0.96 -10.32
CA SER A 116 -11.93 0.25 -9.05
C SER A 116 -10.99 0.97 -8.09
N SER A 117 -11.33 1.02 -6.81
CA SER A 117 -10.48 1.69 -5.81
C SER A 117 -10.41 0.89 -4.53
N TRP A 118 -9.29 1.05 -3.84
CA TRP A 118 -9.05 0.50 -2.52
C TRP A 118 -8.52 1.60 -1.62
N HIS A 119 -9.00 1.62 -0.39
CA HIS A 119 -8.53 2.51 0.66
C HIS A 119 -7.96 1.67 1.79
N HIS A 120 -6.74 2.01 2.22
CA HIS A 120 -6.09 1.49 3.40
C HIS A 120 -5.77 2.65 4.33
N ASP A 121 -6.62 2.82 5.33
CA ASP A 121 -6.55 3.94 6.24
C ASP A 121 -6.47 3.47 7.68
N ARG A 122 -6.08 4.44 8.52
CA ARG A 122 -5.98 4.27 9.96
C ARG A 122 -7.16 4.93 10.64
N HIS A 123 -7.86 4.19 11.48
CA HIS A 123 -8.93 4.71 12.32
C HIS A 123 -8.46 4.86 13.78
N LEU A 124 -8.50 6.09 14.29
CA LEU A 124 -8.03 6.43 15.63
C LEU A 124 -9.06 6.16 16.73
N ASP A 125 -10.36 6.34 16.43
CA ASP A 125 -11.44 6.15 17.41
C ASP A 125 -12.20 4.86 17.14
N THR A 126 -11.70 3.73 17.65
CA THR A 126 -12.40 2.45 17.52
C THR A 126 -13.54 2.28 18.53
N GLN A 127 -13.83 3.27 19.39
CA GLN A 127 -14.84 3.16 20.45
C GLN A 127 -16.20 3.74 20.04
N ASN A 128 -16.22 4.77 19.18
CA ASN A 128 -17.46 5.40 18.70
C ASN A 128 -17.80 5.00 17.25
N VAL A 129 -17.78 3.70 16.96
CA VAL A 129 -18.03 3.18 15.60
C VAL A 129 -19.38 2.48 15.50
N LYS A 130 -20.11 2.72 14.40
CA LYS A 130 -21.42 2.09 14.13
C LYS A 130 -21.32 0.61 13.77
N TYR A 131 -20.21 0.23 13.16
CA TYR A 131 -19.91 -1.13 12.69
C TYR A 131 -18.47 -1.45 13.06
N THR A 132 -18.11 -2.74 13.02
CA THR A 132 -16.75 -3.20 13.31
C THR A 132 -15.71 -2.42 12.51
N HIS A 133 -14.74 -1.84 13.22
CA HIS A 133 -13.77 -0.91 12.63
C HIS A 133 -12.36 -1.21 13.15
N PRO A 134 -11.56 -1.99 12.40
CA PRO A 134 -10.15 -2.24 12.73
C PRO A 134 -9.33 -0.96 12.70
N THR A 135 -8.33 -0.83 13.58
CA THR A 135 -7.42 0.33 13.57
C THR A 135 -6.75 0.54 12.22
N TYR A 136 -6.31 -0.53 11.56
CA TYR A 136 -5.89 -0.49 10.15
C TYR A 136 -6.80 -1.39 9.35
N HIS A 137 -7.41 -0.84 8.32
CA HIS A 137 -8.38 -1.57 7.53
C HIS A 137 -8.22 -1.28 6.05
N PHE A 138 -8.34 -2.34 5.27
CA PHE A 138 -8.40 -2.27 3.83
C PHE A 138 -9.85 -2.42 3.40
N GLN A 139 -10.30 -1.53 2.51
CA GLN A 139 -11.68 -1.49 2.05
C GLN A 139 -11.70 -1.28 0.54
N PHE A 140 -12.39 -2.18 -0.16
CA PHE A 140 -12.72 -1.96 -1.56
C PHE A 140 -13.85 -0.94 -1.68
N GLY A 141 -13.69 -0.03 -2.64
CA GLY A 141 -14.64 1.02 -2.94
C GLY A 141 -14.04 2.41 -2.75
N GLY A 142 -14.83 3.46 -2.97
CA GLY A 142 -14.35 4.84 -3.00
C GLY A 142 -15.19 5.75 -3.89
N LYS A 143 -14.74 7.01 -4.05
CA LYS A 143 -15.35 7.94 -5.02
C LYS A 143 -15.07 7.45 -6.44
N LYS A 144 -16.09 7.46 -7.31
CA LYS A 144 -16.10 7.00 -8.72
C LYS A 144 -16.58 5.56 -8.99
N PHE A 145 -17.54 5.03 -8.22
CA PHE A 145 -18.49 4.08 -8.80
C PHE A 145 -19.48 4.82 -9.72
N GLU A 146 -18.96 5.35 -10.82
CA GLU A 146 -19.80 5.92 -11.86
C GLU A 146 -20.28 4.78 -12.76
N LEU A 147 -21.60 4.60 -12.84
CA LEU A 147 -22.32 3.55 -13.55
C LEU A 147 -22.38 2.20 -12.82
N ILE A 148 -23.01 2.21 -11.64
CA ILE A 148 -23.66 1.01 -11.13
C ILE A 148 -24.95 0.84 -11.94
N ASP A 149 -25.17 -0.34 -12.50
CA ASP A 149 -26.43 -0.73 -13.13
C ASP A 149 -27.59 -0.43 -12.16
N GLU A 150 -28.71 0.13 -12.64
CA GLU A 150 -29.86 0.44 -11.78
C GLU A 150 -30.43 -0.82 -11.11
N GLU A 151 -30.19 -2.01 -11.68
CA GLU A 151 -30.54 -3.30 -11.09
C GLU A 151 -29.50 -3.83 -10.08
N MET A 152 -28.33 -3.20 -9.96
CA MET A 152 -27.31 -3.53 -8.96
C MET A 152 -27.37 -2.61 -7.75
N SER A 153 -27.54 -3.20 -6.57
CA SER A 153 -27.20 -2.53 -5.31
C SER A 153 -25.75 -2.82 -4.93
N VAL A 154 -24.88 -1.81 -4.94
CA VAL A 154 -23.52 -1.95 -4.40
C VAL A 154 -23.53 -1.60 -2.92
N LEU A 155 -23.36 -2.61 -2.09
CA LEU A 155 -23.08 -2.42 -0.67
C LEU A 155 -21.62 -2.05 -0.48
N SER A 156 -21.34 -1.12 0.43
CA SER A 156 -19.96 -0.85 0.84
C SER A 156 -19.32 -2.14 1.36
N CYS A 157 -18.14 -2.48 0.85
CA CYS A 157 -17.45 -3.69 1.27
C CYS A 157 -17.09 -3.62 2.76
N PRO A 158 -17.07 -4.75 3.48
CA PRO A 158 -16.55 -4.80 4.84
C PRO A 158 -15.13 -4.28 4.93
N ARG A 159 -14.79 -3.72 6.09
CA ARG A 159 -13.43 -3.27 6.41
C ARG A 159 -12.61 -4.47 6.88
N ILE A 160 -11.62 -4.87 6.10
CA ILE A 160 -10.80 -6.05 6.38
C ILE A 160 -9.54 -5.59 7.13
N PRO A 161 -9.24 -6.14 8.32
CA PRO A 161 -7.96 -5.91 9.00
C PRO A 161 -6.77 -6.18 8.08
N HIS A 162 -5.87 -5.21 7.95
CA HIS A 162 -4.65 -5.37 7.17
C HIS A 162 -3.50 -4.55 7.78
N PRO A 163 -2.28 -5.11 7.90
CA PRO A 163 -1.15 -4.37 8.44
C PRO A 163 -0.78 -3.18 7.55
N PRO A 164 -0.42 -2.00 8.11
CA PRO A 164 0.02 -0.84 7.34
C PRO A 164 1.21 -1.15 6.42
N MET A 165 1.29 -0.43 5.32
CA MET A 165 2.33 -0.56 4.30
C MET A 165 2.99 0.79 4.05
N ASP A 166 4.32 0.88 4.18
CA ASP A 166 5.10 2.01 3.66
C ASP A 166 5.23 1.90 2.14
N ILE A 167 5.94 2.84 1.51
CA ILE A 167 6.09 2.88 0.05
C ILE A 167 6.70 1.58 -0.53
N PHE A 168 7.59 0.92 0.21
CA PHE A 168 8.20 -0.33 -0.25
C PHE A 168 7.21 -1.48 -0.22
N LEU A 169 6.47 -1.63 0.88
CA LEU A 169 5.44 -2.66 1.03
C LEU A 169 4.26 -2.41 0.10
N GLY A 170 3.89 -1.14 -0.11
CA GLY A 170 2.84 -0.73 -1.03
C GLY A 170 3.18 -1.07 -2.48
N PHE A 171 4.39 -0.77 -2.91
CA PHE A 171 4.88 -1.17 -4.24
C PHE A 171 4.96 -2.70 -4.37
N HIS A 172 5.48 -3.39 -3.35
CA HIS A 172 5.56 -4.84 -3.31
C HIS A 172 4.16 -5.50 -3.39
N PHE A 173 3.17 -4.91 -2.73
CA PHE A 173 1.77 -5.31 -2.80
C PHE A 173 1.24 -5.20 -4.23
N VAL A 174 1.48 -4.07 -4.92
CA VAL A 174 1.03 -3.89 -6.31
C VAL A 174 1.69 -4.92 -7.23
N LEU A 175 3.01 -5.11 -7.14
CA LEU A 175 3.71 -6.11 -7.95
C LEU A 175 3.14 -7.52 -7.74
N SER A 176 2.97 -7.92 -6.49
CA SER A 176 2.59 -9.29 -6.14
C SER A 176 1.13 -9.62 -6.48
N ASN A 177 0.26 -8.62 -6.60
CA ASN A 177 -1.17 -8.82 -6.84
C ASN A 177 -1.62 -8.51 -8.27
N TYR A 178 -0.93 -7.63 -9.00
CA TYR A 178 -1.40 -7.14 -10.30
C TYR A 178 -0.50 -7.46 -11.48
N PHE A 179 0.77 -7.79 -11.25
CA PHE A 179 1.67 -8.18 -12.34
C PHE A 179 1.76 -9.70 -12.47
N ASP A 180 1.50 -10.21 -13.67
CA ASP A 180 1.75 -11.62 -13.99
C ASP A 180 3.27 -11.86 -14.18
N ASN A 181 3.87 -12.59 -13.23
CA ASN A 181 5.30 -12.94 -13.22
C ASN A 181 5.78 -13.65 -14.49
N LYS A 182 4.90 -14.31 -15.25
CA LYS A 182 5.28 -14.93 -16.54
C LYS A 182 5.40 -13.91 -17.66
N ARG A 183 4.54 -12.89 -17.62
CA ARG A 183 4.44 -11.85 -18.64
C ARG A 183 5.42 -10.69 -18.40
N PHE A 184 5.71 -10.42 -17.13
CA PHE A 184 6.58 -9.32 -16.71
C PHE A 184 7.82 -9.89 -16.01
N PRO A 185 8.87 -10.30 -16.77
CA PRO A 185 10.06 -10.92 -16.20
C PRO A 185 10.77 -10.06 -15.14
N PHE A 186 10.65 -8.73 -15.24
CA PHE A 186 11.22 -7.80 -14.27
C PHE A 186 10.69 -8.04 -12.85
N VAL A 187 9.47 -8.58 -12.70
CA VAL A 187 8.89 -8.89 -11.39
C VAL A 187 9.70 -9.98 -10.71
N ASN A 188 10.02 -11.07 -11.42
CA ASN A 188 10.86 -12.12 -10.86
C ASN A 188 12.29 -11.62 -10.61
N ALA A 189 12.83 -10.77 -11.49
CA ALA A 189 14.15 -10.19 -11.29
C ALA A 189 14.21 -9.38 -9.98
N LEU A 190 13.24 -8.50 -9.73
CA LEU A 190 13.13 -7.76 -8.47
C LEU A 190 12.91 -8.67 -7.26
N LEU A 191 11.98 -9.62 -7.34
CA LEU A 191 11.69 -10.53 -6.22
C LEU A 191 12.87 -11.45 -5.88
N GLN A 192 13.78 -11.69 -6.83
CA GLN A 192 15.00 -12.48 -6.61
C GLN A 192 16.21 -11.63 -6.20
N ASP A 193 16.16 -10.30 -6.39
CA ASP A 193 17.22 -9.37 -6.01
C ASP A 193 17.40 -9.31 -4.49
N GLU A 194 18.63 -9.49 -4.02
CA GLU A 194 18.94 -9.55 -2.59
C GLU A 194 18.77 -8.21 -1.88
N ASP A 195 19.02 -7.09 -2.57
CA ASP A 195 18.86 -5.78 -1.97
C ASP A 195 17.38 -5.38 -1.91
N TYR A 196 16.60 -5.73 -2.94
CA TYR A 196 15.14 -5.63 -2.89
C TYR A 196 14.56 -6.40 -1.68
N LYS A 197 14.92 -7.69 -1.53
CA LYS A 197 14.46 -8.51 -0.40
C LYS A 197 14.80 -7.89 0.95
N LYS A 198 16.04 -7.42 1.12
CA LYS A 198 16.49 -6.77 2.35
C LYS A 198 15.69 -5.51 2.67
N ILE A 199 15.35 -4.69 1.66
CA ILE A 199 14.50 -3.51 1.82
C ILE A 199 13.10 -3.92 2.30
N ILE A 200 12.50 -4.93 1.66
CA ILE A 200 11.18 -5.45 2.06
C ILE A 200 11.21 -6.00 3.48
N ILE A 201 12.22 -6.79 3.86
CA ILE A 201 12.37 -7.31 5.23
C ILE A 201 12.43 -6.18 6.25
N ARG A 202 13.23 -5.14 5.99
CA ARG A 202 13.30 -3.96 6.89
C ARG A 202 11.96 -3.23 7.00
N ALA A 203 11.21 -3.16 5.90
CA ALA A 203 9.88 -2.56 5.90
C ALA A 203 8.86 -3.41 6.69
N GLN A 204 8.92 -4.74 6.56
CA GLN A 204 8.14 -5.67 7.38
C GLN A 204 8.50 -5.51 8.86
N ASP A 205 9.78 -5.42 9.20
CA ASP A 205 10.22 -5.21 10.58
C ASP A 205 9.74 -3.87 11.18
N ARG A 206 9.59 -2.83 10.36
CA ARG A 206 9.00 -1.55 10.79
C ARG A 206 7.52 -1.66 11.12
N LEU A 207 6.74 -2.35 10.27
CA LEU A 207 5.28 -2.22 10.26
C LEU A 207 4.54 -3.54 10.52
N TRP A 208 4.92 -4.62 9.83
CA TRP A 208 4.22 -5.90 9.89
C TRP A 208 4.60 -6.71 11.11
N THR A 209 5.89 -6.74 11.48
CA THR A 209 6.36 -7.44 12.69
C THR A 209 5.64 -6.95 13.95
N PRO A 210 5.56 -5.64 14.27
CA PRO A 210 4.80 -5.19 15.44
C PRO A 210 3.29 -5.44 15.29
N TYR A 211 2.72 -5.33 14.08
CA TYR A 211 1.30 -5.64 13.84
C TYR A 211 0.97 -7.10 14.15
N PHE A 212 1.75 -8.06 13.64
CA PHE A 212 1.48 -9.49 13.85
C PHE A 212 1.77 -9.95 15.28
N LYS A 213 2.73 -9.32 15.96
CA LYS A 213 2.96 -9.55 17.40
C LYS A 213 1.75 -9.19 18.27
N ALA A 214 0.80 -8.41 17.77
CA ALA A 214 -0.44 -8.11 18.48
C ALA A 214 -1.26 -9.36 18.85
N PHE A 215 -1.08 -10.44 18.10
CA PHE A 215 -1.79 -11.70 18.27
C PHE A 215 -1.04 -12.68 19.19
N ASP A 216 0.17 -12.34 19.63
CA ASP A 216 0.94 -13.15 20.57
C ASP A 216 0.39 -12.99 21.99
N ALA A 217 0.33 -14.10 22.75
CA ALA A 217 -0.14 -14.07 24.15
C ALA A 217 0.72 -13.17 25.07
N GLY A 218 2.00 -12.97 24.73
CA GLY A 218 2.94 -12.12 25.45
C GLY A 218 2.97 -10.66 24.99
N ASN A 219 2.02 -10.23 24.15
CA ASN A 219 2.00 -8.87 23.61
C ASN A 219 1.85 -7.81 24.71
N THR A 220 2.79 -6.86 24.75
CA THR A 220 2.77 -5.72 25.68
C THR A 220 2.48 -4.39 24.99
N HIS A 221 2.18 -4.41 23.70
CA HIS A 221 1.93 -3.20 22.91
C HIS A 221 0.56 -2.60 23.25
N GLN A 222 0.48 -1.27 23.37
CA GLN A 222 -0.71 -0.54 23.82
C GLN A 222 -1.70 -0.25 22.68
N ASP A 223 -1.19 -0.03 21.47
CA ASP A 223 -2.03 0.25 20.29
C ASP A 223 -2.34 -0.98 19.44
N PHE A 224 -1.34 -1.81 19.17
CA PHE A 224 -1.51 -3.09 18.46
C PHE A 224 -1.93 -4.17 19.43
N THR A 225 -3.22 -4.20 19.74
CA THR A 225 -3.86 -5.25 20.54
C THR A 225 -4.84 -6.03 19.67
N PHE A 226 -5.13 -7.28 20.06
CA PHE A 226 -6.06 -8.15 19.33
C PHE A 226 -7.39 -7.43 19.05
N ASN A 227 -8.01 -6.82 20.07
CA ASN A 227 -9.32 -6.19 19.93
C ASN A 227 -9.30 -4.92 19.05
N LYS A 228 -8.17 -4.21 18.99
CA LYS A 228 -8.02 -3.02 18.13
C LYS A 228 -7.77 -3.41 16.67
N LEU A 229 -6.95 -4.44 16.43
CA LEU A 229 -6.59 -4.87 15.08
C LEU A 229 -7.61 -5.82 14.46
N PHE A 230 -8.25 -6.68 15.24
CA PHE A 230 -9.24 -7.65 14.78
C PHE A 230 -10.49 -7.63 15.69
N PRO A 231 -11.26 -6.54 15.69
CA PRO A 231 -12.44 -6.38 16.55
C PRO A 231 -13.60 -7.35 16.26
N LEU A 232 -13.51 -8.18 15.20
CA LEU A 232 -14.47 -9.25 14.92
C LEU A 232 -14.27 -10.48 15.81
N TYR A 233 -13.11 -10.63 16.45
CA TYR A 233 -12.85 -11.76 17.34
C TYR A 233 -13.46 -11.50 18.71
N ILE A 234 -14.21 -12.48 19.21
CA ILE A 234 -14.85 -12.46 20.51
C ILE A 234 -14.21 -13.58 21.33
N SER A 235 -13.55 -13.20 22.43
CA SER A 235 -12.95 -14.11 23.42
C SER A 235 -13.89 -14.36 24.59
#